data_AF-A0A6P0SJ72-F1
#
_entry.id   AF-A0A6P0SJ72-F1
#
_cell.length_a   1.000
_cell.length_b   1.000
_cell.length_c   1.000
_cell.angle_alpha   90.00
_cell.angle_beta   90.00
_cell.angle_gamma   90.00
#
_symmetry.space_group_name_H-M   'P 1'
#
loop_
_entity.id
_entity.type
_entity.pdbx_description
1 polymer ?
#
loop_
_entity_poly.entity_id
_entity_poly.type
_entity_poly.pdbx_seq_one_letter_code
_entity_poly.pdbx_strand_id
1 'polypeptide(L)'
;MFWKSLNGHTSRIFGLAISCDGTILVSGSLDETIKIWDIQTGKCIKTLSNKPYTNMNITGIQGLTDVEKATLKALGAVETNSRH
;
A
#
# COMPACT_ATOMS: atom_id res chain seq x y z
N MET A 1 5.90 -17.22 25.03
CA MET A 1 5.08 -17.01 23.81
C MET A 1 5.23 -15.54 23.43
N PHE A 2 5.82 -15.23 22.27
CA PHE A 2 6.06 -13.85 21.85
C PHE A 2 4.95 -13.43 20.89
N TRP A 3 4.13 -12.47 21.28
CA TRP A 3 3.17 -11.83 20.39
C TRP A 3 3.91 -10.81 19.52
N LYS A 4 3.43 -10.63 18.28
CA LYS A 4 3.98 -9.65 17.35
C LYS A 4 2.85 -8.82 16.78
N SER A 5 2.99 -7.50 16.84
CA SER A 5 2.03 -6.58 16.26
C SER A 5 2.39 -6.28 14.81
N LEU A 6 1.40 -6.40 13.92
CA LEU A 6 1.52 -6.09 12.50
C LEU A 6 0.96 -4.68 12.27
N ASN A 7 1.85 -3.69 12.25
CA ASN A 7 1.47 -2.29 12.07
C ASN A 7 1.50 -1.93 10.58
N GLY A 8 0.45 -1.29 10.08
CA GLY A 8 0.46 -0.74 8.72
C GLY A 8 -0.90 -0.36 8.15
N HIS A 9 -2.00 -0.88 8.70
CA HIS A 9 -3.32 -0.32 8.41
C HIS A 9 -3.48 1.02 9.13
N THR A 10 -4.08 2.00 8.44
CA THR A 10 -4.30 3.36 8.96
C THR A 10 -5.73 3.57 9.44
N SER A 11 -6.57 2.53 9.34
CA SER A 11 -7.96 2.53 9.77
C SER A 11 -8.35 1.17 10.34
N ARG A 12 -9.63 1.02 10.72
CA ARG A 12 -10.17 -0.19 11.32
C ARG A 12 -10.11 -1.36 10.34
N ILE A 13 -9.64 -2.51 10.85
CA ILE A 13 -9.63 -3.80 10.14
C ILE A 13 -11.01 -4.44 10.30
N PHE A 14 -11.58 -4.96 9.21
CA PHE A 14 -12.92 -5.59 9.18
C PHE A 14 -12.88 -7.08 8.82
N GLY A 15 -11.77 -7.57 8.27
CA GLY A 15 -11.63 -8.96 7.89
C GLY A 15 -10.19 -9.46 8.04
N LEU A 16 -10.07 -10.72 8.43
CA LEU A 16 -8.80 -11.43 8.57
C LEU A 16 -8.96 -12.85 8.01
N ALA A 17 -7.96 -13.32 7.27
CA ALA A 17 -7.86 -14.70 6.81
C ALA A 17 -6.41 -15.18 6.93
N ILE A 18 -6.20 -16.41 7.36
CA ILE A 18 -4.88 -17.02 7.52
C ILE A 18 -4.78 -18.19 6.54
N SER A 19 -3.63 -18.36 5.89
CA SER A 19 -3.37 -19.53 5.04
C SER A 19 -3.34 -20.82 5.86
N CYS A 20 -3.64 -21.96 5.22
CA CYS A 20 -3.72 -23.24 5.95
C CYS A 20 -2.39 -23.66 6.59
N ASP A 21 -1.27 -23.25 6.01
CA ASP A 21 0.09 -23.47 6.52
C ASP A 21 0.51 -22.43 7.59
N GLY A 22 -0.32 -21.42 7.88
CA GLY A 22 -0.06 -20.40 8.89
C GLY A 22 1.07 -19.43 8.55
N THR A 23 1.53 -19.38 7.30
CA THR A 23 2.63 -18.51 6.87
C THR A 23 2.17 -17.13 6.45
N ILE A 24 0.94 -17.02 5.93
CA ILE A 24 0.37 -15.80 5.37
C ILE A 24 -0.87 -15.37 6.17
N LEU A 25 -0.92 -14.08 6.52
CA LEU A 25 -2.12 -13.40 6.98
C LEU A 25 -2.58 -12.43 5.90
N VAL A 26 -3.87 -12.40 5.63
CA VAL A 26 -4.53 -11.38 4.80
C VAL A 26 -5.45 -10.57 5.70
N SER A 27 -5.37 -9.24 5.61
CA SER A 27 -6.22 -8.32 6.35
C SER A 27 -6.86 -7.28 5.44
N GLY A 28 -8.16 -7.04 5.62
CA GLY A 28 -8.91 -6.00 4.92
C GLY A 28 -9.32 -4.87 5.88
N SER A 29 -9.13 -3.62 5.46
CA SER A 29 -9.31 -2.43 6.29
C SER A 29 -10.13 -1.34 5.60
N LEU A 30 -10.72 -0.46 6.41
CA LEU A 30 -11.41 0.75 5.96
C LEU A 30 -10.43 1.82 5.43
N ASP A 31 -9.13 1.57 5.45
CA ASP A 31 -8.16 2.39 4.72
C ASP A 31 -8.14 2.13 3.21
N GLU A 32 -9.11 1.33 2.72
CA GLU A 32 -9.29 0.94 1.32
C GLU A 32 -8.15 0.07 0.80
N THR A 33 -7.51 -0.67 1.71
CA THR A 33 -6.44 -1.62 1.35
C THR A 33 -6.68 -3.01 1.90
N ILE A 34 -6.17 -3.99 1.15
CA ILE A 34 -5.95 -5.36 1.61
C ILE A 34 -4.45 -5.55 1.75
N LYS A 35 -3.98 -5.97 2.93
CA LYS A 35 -2.57 -6.25 3.19
C LYS A 35 -2.34 -7.74 3.34
N ILE A 36 -1.24 -8.20 2.77
CA ILE A 36 -0.74 -9.57 2.85
C ILE A 36 0.54 -9.53 3.67
N TRP A 37 0.58 -10.32 4.73
CA TRP A 37 1.66 -10.33 5.71
C TRP A 37 2.30 -11.70 5.77
N ASP A 38 3.62 -11.70 5.90
CA ASP A 38 4.38 -12.88 6.31
C ASP A 38 4.32 -12.97 7.83
N ILE A 39 3.72 -14.02 8.37
CA ILE A 39 3.50 -14.17 9.82
C ILE A 39 4.82 -14.36 10.57
N GLN A 40 5.77 -15.09 9.98
CA GLN A 40 7.05 -15.42 10.61
C GLN A 40 7.95 -14.20 10.79
N THR A 41 8.05 -13.38 9.75
CA THR A 41 8.84 -12.16 9.71
C THR A 41 8.07 -10.93 10.20
N GLY A 42 6.73 -11.00 10.22
CA GLY A 42 5.82 -9.89 10.55
C GLY A 42 5.86 -8.73 9.56
N LYS A 43 6.34 -8.96 8.33
CA LYS A 43 6.45 -7.93 7.30
C LYS A 43 5.22 -7.93 6.39
N CYS A 44 4.78 -6.75 5.98
CA CYS A 44 3.80 -6.60 4.90
C CYS A 44 4.48 -6.93 3.57
N ILE A 45 4.11 -8.06 2.96
CA ILE A 45 4.64 -8.50 1.66
C ILE A 45 4.00 -7.70 0.53
N LYS A 46 2.69 -7.44 0.63
CA LYS A 46 1.94 -6.78 -0.44
C LYS A 46 0.77 -5.97 0.11
N THR A 47 0.52 -4.82 -0.49
CA THR A 47 -0.67 -4.01 -0.27
C THR A 47 -1.42 -3.94 -1.59
N LEU A 48 -2.70 -4.32 -1.59
CA LEU A 48 -3.63 -4.15 -2.69
C LEU A 48 -4.52 -2.94 -2.36
N SER A 49 -4.66 -2.01 -3.28
CA SER A 49 -5.53 -0.84 -3.14
C SER A 49 -6.23 -0.58 -4.46
N ASN A 50 -7.46 -0.06 -4.38
CA ASN A 50 -8.24 0.37 -5.55
C ASN A 50 -8.04 1.86 -5.87
N LYS A 51 -7.09 2.54 -5.22
CA LYS A 51 -6.81 3.96 -5.48
C LYS A 51 -6.12 4.09 -6.84
N PRO A 52 -6.77 4.68 -7.87
CA PRO A 52 -6.29 4.62 -9.24
C PRO A 52 -4.98 5.40 -9.46
N TYR A 53 -4.70 6.38 -8.59
CA TYR A 53 -3.51 7.24 -8.70
C TYR A 53 -2.34 6.74 -7.87
N THR A 54 -2.54 5.77 -6.97
CA THR A 54 -1.46 5.26 -6.13
C THR A 54 -0.41 4.54 -6.98
N ASN A 55 0.84 4.97 -6.85
CA ASN A 55 1.98 4.54 -7.65
C ASN A 55 1.85 4.84 -9.16
N MET A 56 0.93 5.72 -9.57
CA MET A 56 0.82 6.17 -10.96
C MET A 56 2.08 6.98 -11.32
N ASN A 57 2.83 6.54 -12.33
CA ASN A 57 4.02 7.26 -12.78
C ASN A 57 3.63 8.49 -13.61
N ILE A 58 3.97 9.68 -13.13
CA ILE A 58 3.69 10.96 -13.80
C ILE A 58 4.95 11.61 -14.40
N THR A 59 6.08 10.89 -14.45
CA THR A 59 7.31 11.39 -15.07
C THR A 59 7.09 11.74 -16.53
N GLY A 60 7.46 12.96 -16.92
CA GLY A 60 7.44 13.40 -18.32
C GLY A 60 6.07 13.79 -18.86
N ILE A 61 5.01 13.78 -18.05
CA ILE A 61 3.70 14.30 -18.47
C ILE A 61 3.80 15.81 -18.73
N GLN A 62 3.45 16.22 -19.95
CA GLN A 62 3.37 17.61 -20.38
C GLN A 62 1.94 18.15 -20.22
N GLY A 63 1.80 19.46 -20.03
CA GLY A 63 0.48 20.13 -19.92
C GLY A 63 -0.11 20.18 -18.52
N LEU A 64 0.53 19.56 -17.51
CA LEU A 64 0.17 19.72 -16.10
C LEU A 64 0.96 20.86 -15.44
N THR A 65 0.26 21.71 -14.69
CA THR A 65 0.82 22.70 -13.77
C THR A 65 1.48 22.06 -12.56
N ASP A 66 2.29 22.82 -11.83
CA ASP A 66 2.93 22.34 -10.60
C ASP A 66 1.91 21.98 -9.51
N VAL A 67 0.78 22.69 -9.47
CA VAL A 67 -0.31 22.41 -8.52
C VAL A 67 -1.00 21.09 -8.85
N GLU A 68 -1.30 20.82 -10.13
CA GLU A 68 -1.89 19.54 -10.54
C GLU A 68 -0.96 18.36 -10.25
N LYS A 69 0.35 18.53 -10.48
CA LYS A 69 1.35 17.52 -10.09
C LYS A 69 1.41 17.34 -8.57
N ALA A 70 1.32 18.41 -7.80
CA ALA A 70 1.27 18.34 -6.33
C ALA A 70 0.02 17.60 -5.83
N THR A 71 -1.14 17.87 -6.44
CA THR A 71 -2.39 17.15 -6.14
C THR A 71 -2.25 15.66 -6.47
N LEU A 72 -1.72 15.29 -7.64
CA LEU A 72 -1.51 13.88 -8.00
C LEU A 72 -0.52 13.18 -7.06
N LYS A 73 0.56 13.84 -6.65
CA LYS A 73 1.50 13.33 -5.65
C LYS A 73 0.83 13.12 -4.29
N ALA A 74 -0.07 14.02 -3.87
CA ALA A 74 -0.86 13.84 -2.66
C ALA A 74 -1.84 12.65 -2.74
N LEU A 75 -2.27 12.27 -3.95
CA LEU A 75 -3.08 11.06 -4.21
C LEU A 75 -2.25 9.78 -4.37
N GLY A 76 -0.92 9.88 -4.25
CA GLY A 76 0.01 8.74 -4.31
C GLY A 76 0.70 8.52 -5.65
N ALA A 77 0.58 9.45 -6.61
CA ALA A 77 1.36 9.39 -7.84
C ALA A 77 2.86 9.57 -7.56
N VAL A 78 3.70 8.97 -8.39
CA VAL A 78 5.15 8.98 -8.24
C VAL A 78 5.81 9.61 -9.47
N GLU A 79 6.89 10.35 -9.24
CA GLU A 79 7.75 10.88 -10.29
C GLU A 79 9.12 10.25 -10.11
N THR A 80 9.42 9.21 -10.91
CA THR A 80 10.72 8.56 -10.90
C THR A 80 11.67 9.34 -11.81
N ASN A 81 12.60 10.09 -11.24
CA ASN A 81 13.75 10.57 -12.00
C ASN A 81 14.69 9.38 -12.23
N SER A 82 14.58 8.70 -13.37
CA SER A 82 15.59 7.74 -13.81
C SER A 82 16.87 8.52 -14.15
N ARG A 83 17.73 8.72 -13.15
CA ARG A 83 19.15 8.96 -13.38
C ARG A 83 19.83 7.60 -13.31
N HIS A 84 20.05 7.01 -14.49
CA HIS A 84 21.20 6.14 -14.68
C HIS A 84 22.46 7.01 -14.72
#